data_AF-A0A7X8CYS8-F1
#
_entry.id   AF-A0A7X8CYS8-F1
#
_cell.length_a   1.000
_cell.length_b   1.000
_cell.length_c   1.000
_cell.angle_alpha   90.00
_cell.angle_beta   90.00
_cell.angle_gamma   90.00
#
_symmetry.space_group_name_H-M   'P 1'
#
loop_
_entity.id
_entity.type
_entity.pdbx_description
1 polymer ?
#
loop_
_entity_poly.entity_id
_entity_poly.type
_entity_poly.pdbx_seq_one_letter_code
_entity_poly.pdbx_strand_id
1 'polypeptide(L)'
;MSPDAEFRAANRVERHAVLGDLEPAPEVTLWFEGRAVKAREGEPILSALVAAGVGILRYTKKGSPRRMFCGIGRCTDCVMTVDGVPGVR
;
A
#
# COMPACT_ATOMS: atom_id res chain seq x y z
N MET A 1 -16.17 11.19 13.15
CA MET A 1 -15.33 10.08 12.64
C MET A 1 -13.90 10.51 12.85
N SER A 2 -13.21 9.92 13.84
CA SER A 2 -11.85 10.33 14.18
C SER A 2 -10.92 10.08 12.98
N PRO A 3 -9.97 11.00 12.69
CA PRO A 3 -8.92 10.82 11.67
C PRO A 3 -8.01 9.60 11.91
N ASP A 4 -8.13 8.97 13.08
CA ASP A 4 -7.15 8.07 13.69
C ASP A 4 -7.64 6.63 13.76
N ALA A 5 -8.44 6.18 12.78
CA ALA A 5 -8.57 4.75 12.56
C ALA A 5 -7.23 4.26 11.98
N GLU A 6 -6.24 4.06 12.85
CA GLU A 6 -4.97 3.38 12.57
C GLU A 6 -5.31 2.07 11.87
N PHE A 7 -5.14 2.06 10.56
CA PHE A 7 -5.23 0.85 9.78
C PHE A 7 -4.12 -0.06 10.31
N ARG A 8 -4.50 -1.15 10.99
CA ARG A 8 -3.57 -1.98 11.75
C ARG A 8 -2.41 -2.44 10.86
N ALA A 9 -1.19 -2.04 11.21
CA ALA A 9 0.02 -2.44 10.51
C ALA A 9 0.38 -3.88 10.87
N ALA A 10 -0.25 -4.86 10.20
CA ALA A 10 0.13 -6.28 10.22
C ALA A 10 -0.76 -7.09 9.23
N ASN A 11 -0.77 -6.71 7.94
CA ASN A 11 -1.69 -7.31 6.96
C ASN A 11 -1.06 -8.38 6.05
N ARG A 12 0.14 -8.89 6.39
CA ARG A 12 0.79 -9.92 5.57
C ARG A 12 0.33 -11.30 6.02
N VAL A 13 -0.22 -12.06 5.08
CA VAL A 13 -0.57 -13.47 5.31
C VAL A 13 0.70 -14.29 5.17
N GLU A 14 1.33 -14.63 6.29
CA GLU A 14 2.57 -15.43 6.29
C GLU A 14 2.33 -16.89 5.93
N ARG A 15 1.17 -17.43 6.29
CA ARG A 15 0.73 -18.79 5.96
C ARG A 15 -0.69 -18.77 5.43
N HIS A 16 -0.89 -19.23 4.21
CA HIS A 16 -2.21 -19.33 3.58
C HIS A 16 -2.57 -20.80 3.34
N ALA A 17 -3.78 -21.22 3.73
CA ALA A 17 -4.21 -22.61 3.67
C ALA A 17 -4.10 -23.27 2.27
N VAL A 18 -4.17 -22.46 1.20
CA VAL A 18 -4.07 -22.92 -0.19
C VAL A 18 -2.73 -22.57 -0.85
N LEU A 19 -2.12 -21.44 -0.50
CA LEU A 19 -0.91 -20.95 -1.19
C LEU A 19 0.38 -21.33 -0.45
N GLY A 20 0.28 -21.90 0.75
CA GLY A 20 1.42 -22.26 1.58
C GLY A 20 2.02 -21.07 2.31
N ASP A 21 3.30 -21.20 2.63
CA ASP A 21 4.08 -20.18 3.33
C ASP A 21 4.52 -19.08 2.35
N LEU A 22 4.55 -17.84 2.82
CA LEU A 22 4.99 -16.70 2.03
C LEU A 22 6.49 -16.82 1.72
N GLU A 23 6.85 -16.84 0.43
CA GLU A 23 8.24 -16.90 0.00
C GLU A 23 9.06 -15.72 0.56
N PRO A 24 10.24 -15.95 1.16
CA PRO A 24 11.15 -14.90 1.59
C PRO A 24 11.58 -14.01 0.41
N ALA A 25 11.61 -12.70 0.64
CA ALA A 25 12.13 -11.73 -0.30
C ALA A 25 12.95 -10.68 0.47
N PRO A 26 14.01 -10.11 -0.12
CA PRO A 26 14.80 -9.06 0.51
C PRO A 26 13.92 -7.89 0.98
N GLU A 27 14.25 -7.35 2.16
CA GLU A 27 13.61 -6.11 2.63
C GLU A 27 14.22 -4.92 1.88
N VAL A 28 13.36 -4.07 1.31
CA VAL A 28 13.74 -2.82 0.67
C VAL A 28 13.01 -1.65 1.32
N THR A 29 13.54 -0.45 1.15
CA THR A 29 12.93 0.78 1.69
C THR A 29 12.28 1.57 0.55
N LEU A 30 11.00 1.88 0.68
CA LEU A 30 10.34 2.93 -0.10
C LEU A 30 10.14 4.18 0.75
N TRP A 31 10.09 5.32 0.08
CA TRP A 31 9.79 6.61 0.71
C TRP A 31 8.39 7.06 0.29
N PHE A 32 7.50 7.20 1.26
CA PHE A 32 6.14 7.67 1.05
C PHE A 32 5.89 8.91 1.90
N GLU A 33 5.63 10.05 1.26
CA GLU A 33 5.40 11.34 1.94
C GLU A 33 6.50 11.69 2.96
N GLY A 34 7.77 11.42 2.60
CA GLY A 34 8.93 11.65 3.46
C GLY A 34 9.13 10.60 4.58
N ARG A 35 8.27 9.60 4.70
CA ARG A 35 8.39 8.51 5.66
C ARG A 35 8.98 7.26 5.00
N ALA A 36 9.98 6.67 5.67
CA ALA A 36 10.51 5.36 5.30
C ALA A 36 9.49 4.26 5.59
N VAL A 37 9.22 3.40 4.61
CA VAL A 37 8.31 2.26 4.70
C VAL A 37 9.06 0.99 4.27
N LYS A 38 8.98 -0.05 5.11
CA LYS A 38 9.52 -1.37 4.82
C LYS A 38 8.67 -2.08 3.77
N ALA A 39 9.32 -2.55 2.70
CA ALA A 39 8.72 -3.40 1.67
C ALA A 39 9.57 -4.62 1.41
N ARG A 40 9.03 -5.49 0.57
CA ARG A 40 9.68 -6.67 0.04
C ARG A 40 9.96 -6.45 -1.44
N GLU A 41 11.14 -6.83 -1.90
CA GLU A 41 11.47 -6.75 -3.31
C GLU A 41 10.44 -7.51 -4.17
N GLY A 42 10.02 -6.90 -5.29
CA GLY A 42 9.06 -7.49 -6.23
C GLY A 42 7.58 -7.40 -5.83
N GLU A 43 7.26 -6.90 -4.64
CA GLU A 43 5.85 -6.73 -4.25
C GLU A 43 5.22 -5.44 -4.80
N PRO A 44 3.88 -5.39 -4.95
CA PRO A 44 3.18 -4.15 -5.31
C PRO A 44 3.33 -3.06 -4.24
N ILE A 45 3.51 -1.80 -4.65
CA ILE A 45 3.57 -0.62 -3.74
C ILE A 45 2.38 -0.61 -2.77
N LEU A 46 1.18 -0.92 -3.27
CA LEU A 46 -0.03 -0.99 -2.49
C LEU A 46 0.06 -2.00 -1.32
N SER A 47 0.67 -3.17 -1.57
CA SER A 47 0.88 -4.21 -0.55
C SER A 47 1.78 -3.69 0.58
N ALA A 48 2.88 -3.03 0.23
CA ALA A 48 3.79 -2.45 1.22
C ALA A 48 3.13 -1.36 2.07
N LEU A 49 2.40 -0.43 1.44
CA LEU A 49 1.68 0.64 2.14
C LEU A 49 0.62 0.08 3.10
N VAL A 50 -0.14 -0.91 2.64
CA VAL A 50 -1.15 -1.61 3.47
C VAL A 50 -0.50 -2.36 4.63
N ALA A 51 0.62 -3.05 4.41
CA ALA A 51 1.37 -3.71 5.48
C ALA A 51 1.90 -2.69 6.51
N ALA A 52 2.26 -1.49 6.07
CA ALA A 52 2.74 -0.40 6.91
C ALA A 52 1.64 0.42 7.61
N GLY A 53 0.37 0.02 7.47
CA GLY A 53 -0.75 0.70 8.10
C GLY A 53 -1.26 1.93 7.35
N VAL A 54 -0.88 2.11 6.08
CA VAL A 54 -1.35 3.23 5.25
C VAL A 54 -2.67 2.84 4.60
N GLY A 55 -3.77 3.34 5.18
CA GLY A 55 -5.13 3.07 4.70
C GLY A 55 -5.68 4.10 3.72
N ILE A 56 -5.08 5.29 3.61
CA ILE A 56 -5.48 6.37 2.70
C ILE A 56 -4.30 6.65 1.78
N LEU A 57 -4.52 6.56 0.47
CA LEU A 57 -3.47 6.64 -0.55
C LEU A 57 -3.39 8.01 -1.20
N ARG A 58 -4.54 8.67 -1.37
CA ARG A 58 -4.66 10.02 -1.91
C ARG A 58 -5.99 10.64 -1.52
N TYR A 59 -6.13 11.93 -1.78
CA TYR A 59 -7.40 12.65 -1.66
C TYR A 59 -7.89 13.10 -3.05
N THR A 60 -9.21 13.23 -3.22
CA THR A 60 -9.78 13.88 -4.40
C THR A 60 -9.60 15.40 -4.32
N LYS A 61 -9.85 16.11 -5.42
CA LYS A 61 -9.92 17.60 -5.42
C LYS A 61 -10.92 18.16 -4.41
N LYS A 62 -11.94 17.39 -4.01
CA LYS A 62 -12.96 17.77 -3.02
C LYS A 62 -12.63 17.26 -1.60
N GLY A 63 -11.42 16.73 -1.38
CA GLY A 63 -10.98 16.26 -0.06
C GLY A 63 -11.49 14.89 0.37
N SER A 64 -12.13 14.12 -0.52
CA SER A 64 -12.57 12.76 -0.19
C SER A 64 -11.37 11.79 -0.19
N PRO A 65 -11.16 10.99 0.87
CA PRO A 65 -10.06 10.03 0.91
C PRO A 65 -10.29 8.89 -0.08
N ARG A 66 -9.21 8.42 -0.71
CA ARG A 66 -9.19 7.22 -1.57
C ARG A 66 -8.32 6.15 -0.92
N ARG A 67 -8.82 4.91 -0.94
CA ARG A 67 -8.24 3.75 -0.26
C ARG A 67 -8.08 2.60 -1.26
N MET A 68 -7.50 1.48 -0.81
CA MET A 68 -7.56 0.24 -1.57
C MET A 68 -9.02 -0.12 -1.89
N PHE A 69 -9.31 -0.34 -3.17
CA PHE A 69 -10.62 -0.84 -3.62
C PHE A 69 -10.47 -2.12 -4.44
N CYS A 70 -9.86 -2.06 -5.64
CA CYS A 70 -9.77 -3.24 -6.51
C CYS A 70 -8.55 -4.13 -6.28
N GLY A 71 -7.49 -3.65 -5.62
CA GLY A 71 -6.24 -4.39 -5.41
C GLY A 71 -5.39 -4.67 -6.67
N ILE A 72 -5.87 -4.33 -7.88
CA ILE A 72 -5.26 -4.71 -9.17
C ILE A 72 -4.99 -3.53 -10.12
N GLY A 73 -5.02 -2.29 -9.63
CA GLY A 73 -4.73 -1.10 -10.44
C GLY A 73 -5.85 -0.61 -11.39
N ARG A 74 -7.05 -1.20 -11.40
CA ARG A 74 -8.14 -0.82 -12.33
C ARG A 74 -8.98 0.39 -11.90
N CYS A 75 -9.20 0.57 -10.60
CA CYS A 75 -10.18 1.53 -10.03
C CYS A 75 -9.68 2.97 -9.89
N THR A 76 -8.40 3.23 -10.19
CA THR A 76 -7.73 4.55 -10.07
C THR A 76 -7.65 5.15 -8.66
N ASP A 77 -8.12 4.46 -7.63
CA ASP A 77 -8.01 4.93 -6.25
C ASP A 77 -6.60 4.79 -5.67
N CYS A 78 -5.79 3.88 -6.22
CA CYS A 78 -4.37 3.71 -5.92
C CYS A 78 -3.42 4.42 -6.92
N VAL A 79 -3.89 5.39 -7.70
CA VAL A 79 -3.01 6.17 -8.59
C VAL A 79 -2.03 7.02 -7.78
N MET A 80 -0.74 6.93 -8.09
CA MET A 80 0.33 7.66 -7.39
C MET A 80 1.32 8.31 -8.37
N THR A 81 2.19 9.16 -7.85
CA THR A 81 3.43 9.57 -8.51
C THR A 81 4.56 8.75 -7.92
N VAL A 82 5.26 7.99 -8.77
CA VAL A 82 6.36 7.09 -8.33
C VAL A 82 7.61 7.53 -9.08
N ASP A 83 8.65 7.87 -8.34
CA ASP A 83 9.94 8.32 -8.90
C ASP A 83 9.79 9.43 -9.97
N GLY A 84 8.88 10.38 -9.70
CA GLY A 84 8.57 11.49 -10.60
C GLY A 84 7.58 11.16 -11.74
N VAL A 85 7.20 9.89 -11.91
CA VAL A 85 6.25 9.45 -12.95
C VAL A 85 4.81 9.49 -12.42
N PRO A 86 3.92 10.35 -12.93
CA PRO A 86 2.54 10.41 -12.50
C PRO A 86 1.71 9.28 -13.13
N GLY A 87 0.64 8.86 -12.44
CA GLY A 87 -0.36 7.96 -13.03
C GLY A 87 -0.05 6.46 -12.87
N VAL A 88 0.95 6.11 -12.06
CA VAL A 88 1.34 4.72 -11.76
C VAL A 88 0.24 4.04 -10.92
N ARG A 89 0.00 2.74 -11.14
CA ARG A 89 -1.12 1.97 -10.56
C ARG A 89 -0.72 0.58 -10.14
#